data_AF-A0A8S7BNJ2-F1
#
_entry.id   AF-A0A8S7BNJ2-F1
#
_cell.length_a   1.000
_cell.length_b   1.000
_cell.length_c   1.000
_cell.angle_alpha   90.00
_cell.angle_beta   90.00
_cell.angle_gamma   90.00
#
_symmetry.space_group_name_H-M   'P 1'
#
loop_
_entity.id
_entity.type
_entity.pdbx_description
1 polymer ?
#
loop_
_entity_poly.entity_id
_entity_poly.type
_entity_poly.pdbx_seq_one_letter_code
_entity_poly.pdbx_strand_id
1 'polypeptide(L)'
;PDNEEKTCHQEVQQQRFDELSKIYDKSHPAGELTVDGQTIRQSSVSNRYGTTKVFESQNLTEKQIHNYAQQLAGDTPLKEVRPGIYTAKLENGTSITLRDVSTSQQQTGARWTIDIKGNPQLGELANKYKTGIEIKFR
;
A
#
# COMPACT_ATOMS: atom_id res chain seq x y z
N PRO A 1 6.11 16.29 23.37
CA PRO A 1 5.83 14.87 23.12
C PRO A 1 4.79 14.66 22.02
N ASP A 2 3.50 14.92 22.26
CA ASP A 2 2.41 14.57 21.33
C ASP A 2 2.51 15.23 19.94
N ASN A 3 3.06 16.44 19.88
CA ASN A 3 3.20 17.18 18.61
C ASN A 3 4.39 16.68 17.76
N GLU A 4 5.41 16.11 18.41
CA GLU A 4 6.61 15.57 17.74
C GLU A 4 6.32 14.19 17.15
N GLU A 5 5.57 13.35 17.86
CA GLU A 5 5.14 12.02 17.37
C GLU A 5 4.18 12.12 16.18
N LYS A 6 3.22 13.05 16.22
CA LYS A 6 2.34 13.33 15.07
C LYS A 6 3.11 13.80 13.84
N THR A 7 4.10 14.66 14.04
CA THR A 7 4.96 15.14 12.93
C THR A 7 5.73 13.97 12.30
N CYS A 8 6.28 13.07 13.12
CA CYS A 8 6.99 11.88 12.66
C CYS A 8 6.08 10.95 11.82
N HIS A 9 4.85 10.67 12.26
CA HIS A 9 3.94 9.81 11.51
C HIS A 9 3.51 10.42 10.17
N GLN A 10 3.31 11.74 10.11
CA GLN A 10 3.00 12.44 8.86
C GLN A 10 4.17 12.42 7.88
N GLU A 11 5.40 12.62 8.36
CA GLU A 11 6.60 12.52 7.52
C GLU A 11 6.78 11.11 6.94
N VAL A 12 6.63 10.08 7.77
CA VAL A 12 6.70 8.68 7.32
C VAL A 12 5.61 8.36 6.31
N GLN A 13 4.38 8.83 6.55
CA GLN A 13 3.27 8.66 5.62
C GLN A 13 3.57 9.30 4.26
N GLN A 14 4.07 10.54 4.24
CA GLN A 14 4.43 11.22 3.01
C GLN A 14 5.53 10.47 2.25
N GLN A 15 6.57 10.00 2.96
CA GLN A 15 7.62 9.18 2.35
C GLN A 15 7.06 7.90 1.70
N ARG A 16 6.08 7.24 2.34
CA ARG A 16 5.43 6.06 1.75
C ARG A 16 4.69 6.42 0.47
N PHE A 17 3.91 7.51 0.45
CA PHE A 17 3.20 7.92 -0.76
C PHE A 17 4.14 8.38 -1.88
N ASP A 18 5.27 9.01 -1.56
CA ASP A 18 6.30 9.39 -2.53
C ASP A 18 6.98 8.16 -3.16
N GLU A 19 7.27 7.14 -2.35
CA GLU A 19 7.78 5.86 -2.83
C GLU A 19 6.76 5.18 -3.77
N LEU A 20 5.47 5.18 -3.38
CA LEU A 20 4.40 4.64 -4.23
C LEU A 20 4.25 5.44 -5.53
N SER A 21 4.35 6.77 -5.53
CA SER A 21 4.31 7.56 -6.76
C SER A 21 5.36 7.09 -7.78
N LYS A 22 6.57 6.73 -7.31
CA LYS A 22 7.65 6.22 -8.17
C LYS A 22 7.38 4.81 -8.68
N ILE A 23 6.81 3.93 -7.85
CA ILE A 23 6.45 2.55 -8.25
C ILE A 23 5.35 2.56 -9.33
N TYR A 24 4.42 3.50 -9.24
CA TYR A 24 3.28 3.61 -10.14
C TYR A 24 3.46 4.59 -11.31
N ASP A 25 4.59 5.30 -11.38
CA ASP A 25 4.98 6.05 -12.58
C ASP A 25 5.14 5.09 -13.76
N LYS A 26 4.36 5.28 -14.81
CA LYS A 26 4.36 4.42 -15.99
C LYS A 26 5.55 4.69 -16.91
N SER A 27 6.17 5.85 -16.80
CA SER A 27 7.32 6.23 -17.62
C SER A 27 8.59 5.56 -17.11
N HIS A 28 8.80 5.60 -15.79
CA HIS A 28 9.97 5.05 -15.13
C HIS A 28 9.60 4.37 -13.81
N PRO A 29 8.93 3.20 -13.85
CA PRO A 29 8.46 2.55 -12.64
C PRO A 29 9.63 2.04 -11.80
N ALA A 30 9.66 2.44 -10.54
CA ALA A 30 10.50 1.77 -9.55
C ALA A 30 10.02 0.32 -9.35
N GLY A 31 10.96 -0.62 -9.29
CA GLY A 31 10.68 -2.05 -9.12
C GLY A 31 10.89 -2.58 -7.70
N GLU A 32 11.14 -1.69 -6.74
CA GLU A 32 11.49 -2.05 -5.36
C GLU A 32 10.62 -1.25 -4.38
N LEU A 33 10.25 -1.88 -3.27
CA LEU A 33 9.46 -1.30 -2.18
C LEU A 33 10.17 -1.54 -0.85
N THR A 34 10.19 -0.53 0.01
CA THR A 34 10.78 -0.60 1.35
C THR A 34 9.71 -0.83 2.42
N VAL A 35 9.87 -1.88 3.21
CA VAL A 35 8.98 -2.24 4.33
C VAL A 35 9.83 -2.51 5.57
N ASP A 36 9.64 -1.73 6.64
CA ASP A 36 10.39 -1.85 7.90
C ASP A 36 11.91 -2.02 7.70
N GLY A 37 12.48 -1.21 6.79
CA GLY A 37 13.92 -1.21 6.45
C GLY A 37 14.37 -2.33 5.51
N GLN A 38 13.46 -3.23 5.09
CA GLN A 38 13.76 -4.27 4.11
C GLN A 38 13.27 -3.87 2.72
N THR A 39 14.11 -4.08 1.71
CA THR A 39 13.74 -3.87 0.31
C THR A 39 13.20 -5.17 -0.28
N ILE A 40 11.99 -5.12 -0.84
CA ILE A 40 11.37 -6.22 -1.59
C ILE A 40 11.23 -5.85 -3.07
N ARG A 41 11.34 -6.86 -3.94
CA ARG A 41 11.31 -6.66 -5.40
C ARG A 41 9.94 -6.96 -5.97
N GLN A 42 9.56 -6.19 -6.98
CA GLN A 42 8.35 -6.41 -7.75
C GLN A 42 8.47 -7.74 -8.52
N SER A 43 7.43 -8.56 -8.44
CA SER A 43 7.26 -9.77 -9.23
C SER A 43 7.00 -9.44 -10.70
N SER A 44 7.22 -10.41 -11.57
CA SER A 44 6.82 -10.32 -12.99
C SER A 44 5.29 -10.36 -13.16
N VAL A 45 4.56 -10.82 -12.15
CA VAL A 45 3.10 -10.81 -12.13
C VAL A 45 2.59 -9.37 -11.97
N SER A 46 1.89 -8.88 -12.99
CA SER A 46 1.27 -7.55 -13.00
C SER A 46 -0.08 -7.60 -13.69
N ASN A 47 -0.94 -6.62 -13.40
CA ASN A 47 -2.17 -6.45 -14.16
C ASN A 47 -1.92 -5.62 -15.43
N ARG A 48 -2.78 -5.81 -16.44
CA ARG A 48 -2.71 -5.09 -17.74
C ARG A 48 -2.65 -3.56 -17.59
N TYR A 49 -3.18 -3.03 -16.50
CA TYR A 49 -3.39 -1.60 -16.30
C TYR A 49 -2.31 -0.93 -15.45
N GLY A 50 -1.42 -1.72 -14.85
CA GLY A 50 -0.35 -1.25 -13.96
C GLY A 50 -0.84 -0.71 -12.61
N THR A 51 -2.12 -0.90 -12.26
CA THR A 51 -2.71 -0.47 -10.98
C THR A 51 -2.58 -1.52 -9.88
N THR A 52 -2.16 -2.74 -10.22
CA THR A 52 -1.84 -3.79 -9.26
C THR A 52 -0.36 -4.12 -9.37
N LYS A 53 0.38 -4.01 -8.27
CA LYS A 53 1.80 -4.35 -8.16
C LYS A 53 1.97 -5.49 -7.16
N VAL A 54 2.64 -6.55 -7.58
CA VAL A 54 2.92 -7.72 -6.72
C VAL A 54 4.39 -7.67 -6.31
N PHE A 55 4.68 -7.86 -5.03
CA PHE A 55 6.04 -7.88 -4.48
C PHE A 55 6.33 -9.21 -3.80
N GLU A 56 7.55 -9.71 -3.99
CA GLU A 56 8.05 -10.92 -3.34
C GLU A 56 8.37 -10.61 -1.87
N SER A 57 7.54 -11.10 -0.95
CA SER A 57 7.49 -10.67 0.45
C SER A 57 7.74 -11.81 1.45
N GLN A 58 8.34 -12.90 1.00
CA GLN A 58 8.54 -14.11 1.82
C GLN A 58 9.50 -13.86 2.99
N ASN A 59 10.32 -12.81 2.91
CA ASN A 59 11.21 -12.35 3.98
C ASN A 59 10.51 -11.43 5.00
N LEU A 60 9.31 -10.94 4.72
CA LEU A 60 8.55 -10.08 5.63
C LEU A 60 7.66 -10.90 6.57
N THR A 61 7.51 -10.43 7.79
CA THR A 61 6.48 -10.92 8.72
C THR A 61 5.13 -10.26 8.42
N GLU A 62 4.03 -10.86 8.89
CA GLU A 62 2.70 -10.23 8.82
C GLU A 62 2.69 -8.88 9.56
N LYS A 63 3.33 -8.81 10.72
CA LYS A 63 3.47 -7.56 11.50
C LYS A 63 4.11 -6.44 10.68
N GLN A 64 5.15 -6.72 9.90
CA GLN A 64 5.80 -5.72 9.05
C GLN A 64 4.87 -5.20 7.94
N ILE A 65 4.04 -6.07 7.36
CA ILE A 65 3.02 -5.66 6.38
C ILE A 65 1.94 -4.80 7.04
N HIS A 66 1.47 -5.18 8.22
CA HIS A 66 0.52 -4.38 9.00
C HIS A 66 1.10 -3.01 9.37
N ASN A 67 2.35 -2.96 9.82
CA ASN A 67 3.05 -1.72 10.12
C ASN A 67 3.14 -0.82 8.88
N TYR A 68 3.48 -1.37 7.72
CA TYR A 68 3.51 -0.62 6.47
C TYR A 68 2.13 -0.07 6.09
N ALA A 69 1.08 -0.87 6.24
CA ALA A 69 -0.29 -0.40 6.03
C ALA A 69 -0.66 0.72 7.03
N GLN A 70 -0.20 0.64 8.28
CA GLN A 70 -0.41 1.68 9.28
C GLN A 70 0.39 2.95 8.95
N GLN A 71 1.62 2.83 8.44
CA GLN A 71 2.41 3.97 7.95
C GLN A 71 1.69 4.72 6.82
N LEU A 72 1.02 3.99 5.91
CA LEU A 72 0.16 4.60 4.88
C LEU A 72 -1.06 5.32 5.48
N ALA A 73 -1.60 4.82 6.60
CA ALA A 73 -2.71 5.43 7.30
C ALA A 73 -2.30 6.60 8.22
N GLY A 74 -1.00 6.76 8.49
CA GLY A 74 -0.47 7.79 9.39
C GLY A 74 -1.02 7.62 10.80
N ASP A 75 -1.51 8.71 11.39
CA ASP A 75 -2.16 8.72 12.72
C ASP A 75 -3.56 8.07 12.73
N THR A 76 -4.15 7.81 11.56
CA THR A 76 -5.47 7.16 11.52
C THR A 76 -5.30 5.66 11.77
N PRO A 77 -5.88 5.10 12.84
CA PRO A 77 -5.69 3.68 13.14
C PRO A 77 -6.40 2.80 12.11
N LEU A 78 -5.71 1.76 11.65
CA LEU A 78 -6.32 0.66 10.92
C LEU A 78 -7.22 -0.14 11.86
N LYS A 79 -8.53 -0.10 11.62
CA LYS A 79 -9.52 -0.84 12.42
C LYS A 79 -9.90 -2.12 11.71
N GLU A 80 -9.84 -3.23 12.44
CA GLU A 80 -10.38 -4.50 11.97
C GLU A 80 -11.90 -4.39 11.88
N VAL A 81 -12.44 -4.53 10.68
CA VAL A 81 -13.89 -4.50 10.44
C VAL A 81 -14.48 -5.89 10.29
N ARG A 82 -13.62 -6.86 9.94
CA ARG A 82 -13.88 -8.31 9.85
C ARG A 82 -12.53 -9.03 10.03
N PRO A 83 -12.54 -10.30 10.46
CA PRO A 83 -11.32 -11.12 10.52
C PRO A 83 -10.49 -10.98 9.24
N GLY A 84 -9.24 -10.54 9.39
CA GLY A 84 -8.30 -10.41 8.26
C GLY A 84 -8.55 -9.19 7.36
N ILE A 85 -9.46 -8.28 7.71
CA ILE A 85 -9.75 -7.05 6.94
C ILE A 85 -9.71 -5.82 7.84
N TYR A 86 -8.76 -4.94 7.56
CA TYR A 86 -8.51 -3.71 8.30
C TYR A 86 -8.70 -2.50 7.40
N THR A 87 -9.33 -1.44 7.91
CA THR A 87 -9.61 -0.24 7.12
C THR A 87 -9.28 1.04 7.86
N ALA A 88 -8.87 2.05 7.11
CA ALA A 88 -8.72 3.43 7.56
C ALA A 88 -9.25 4.39 6.49
N LYS A 89 -9.95 5.43 6.92
CA LYS A 89 -10.41 6.53 6.05
C LYS A 89 -9.79 7.83 6.55
N LEU A 90 -8.94 8.42 5.72
CA LEU A 90 -8.19 9.64 6.03
C LEU A 90 -9.05 10.88 5.76
N GLU A 91 -8.70 12.00 6.39
CA GLU A 91 -9.41 13.27 6.24
C GLU A 91 -9.41 13.78 4.79
N ASN A 92 -8.34 13.51 4.03
CA ASN A 92 -8.21 13.89 2.62
C ASN A 92 -9.05 13.00 1.67
N GLY A 93 -9.88 12.09 2.19
CA GLY A 93 -10.72 11.18 1.39
C GLY A 93 -10.04 9.88 0.98
N THR A 94 -8.74 9.71 1.25
CA THR A 94 -8.03 8.45 1.00
C THR A 94 -8.64 7.33 1.85
N SER A 95 -8.90 6.18 1.24
CA SER A 95 -9.27 4.95 1.93
C SER A 95 -8.16 3.91 1.77
N ILE A 96 -7.69 3.37 2.88
CA ILE A 96 -6.72 2.28 2.96
C ILE A 96 -7.45 1.02 3.42
N THR A 97 -7.24 -0.11 2.75
CA THR A 97 -7.75 -1.41 3.19
C THR A 97 -6.63 -2.44 3.13
N LEU A 98 -6.29 -3.05 4.25
CA LEU A 98 -5.40 -4.21 4.33
C LEU A 98 -6.28 -5.47 4.44
N ARG A 99 -6.02 -6.48 3.61
CA ARG A 99 -6.78 -7.74 3.61
C ARG A 99 -5.94 -8.97 3.28
N ASP A 100 -6.22 -10.08 3.95
CA ASP A 100 -5.65 -11.41 3.65
C ASP A 100 -6.43 -12.16 2.56
N VAL A 101 -7.66 -11.72 2.25
CA VAL A 101 -8.50 -12.27 1.18
C VAL A 101 -8.32 -11.53 -0.15
N SER A 102 -8.14 -12.27 -1.24
CA SER A 102 -8.09 -11.69 -2.58
C SER A 102 -8.70 -12.60 -3.64
N THR A 103 -9.58 -12.05 -4.48
CA THR A 103 -10.17 -12.79 -5.62
C THR A 103 -9.10 -13.26 -6.62
N SER A 104 -7.97 -12.55 -6.68
CA SER A 104 -6.81 -12.91 -7.51
C SER A 104 -5.71 -13.66 -6.77
N GLN A 105 -5.97 -14.16 -5.54
CA GLN A 105 -4.96 -14.83 -4.71
C GLN A 105 -4.32 -16.03 -5.41
N GLN A 106 -5.09 -16.83 -6.15
CA GLN A 106 -4.55 -17.98 -6.89
C GLN A 106 -3.59 -17.56 -8.00
N GLN A 107 -3.85 -16.43 -8.68
CA GLN A 107 -2.98 -15.94 -9.75
C GLN A 107 -1.74 -15.20 -9.20
N THR A 108 -1.89 -14.44 -8.11
CA THR A 108 -0.81 -13.58 -7.60
C THR A 108 -0.02 -14.21 -6.46
N GLY A 109 -0.51 -15.28 -5.84
CA GLY A 109 0.08 -15.87 -4.63
C GLY A 109 0.05 -14.94 -3.42
N ALA A 110 -0.77 -13.90 -3.44
CA ALA A 110 -0.72 -12.85 -2.42
C ALA A 110 -1.26 -13.36 -1.08
N ARG A 111 -0.48 -13.21 -0.01
CA ARG A 111 -0.90 -13.44 1.38
C ARG A 111 -1.56 -12.22 2.02
N TRP A 112 -1.20 -11.02 1.57
CA TRP A 112 -1.82 -9.76 1.98
C TRP A 112 -1.94 -8.81 0.78
N THR A 113 -3.01 -8.01 0.76
CA THR A 113 -3.25 -6.96 -0.23
C THR A 113 -3.58 -5.65 0.47
N ILE A 114 -2.97 -4.54 0.02
CA ILE A 114 -3.34 -3.19 0.40
C ILE A 114 -4.03 -2.50 -0.78
N ASP A 115 -5.28 -2.10 -0.61
CA ASP A 115 -5.99 -1.23 -1.53
C ASP A 115 -5.86 0.23 -1.07
N ILE A 116 -5.54 1.13 -2.00
CA ILE A 116 -5.50 2.57 -1.77
C ILE A 116 -6.41 3.27 -2.78
N LYS A 117 -7.45 3.95 -2.29
CA LYS A 117 -8.45 4.62 -3.12
C LYS A 117 -8.62 6.07 -2.72
N GLY A 118 -8.95 6.93 -3.68
CA GLY A 118 -9.27 8.34 -3.41
C GLY A 118 -8.07 9.20 -2.99
N ASN A 119 -6.84 8.69 -3.11
CA ASN A 119 -5.63 9.47 -2.80
C ASN A 119 -5.32 10.45 -3.95
N PRO A 120 -5.25 11.77 -3.70
CA PRO A 120 -5.01 12.76 -4.75
C PRO A 120 -3.64 12.63 -5.43
N GLN A 121 -2.59 12.32 -4.67
CA GLN A 121 -1.21 12.19 -5.17
C GLN A 121 -1.05 10.99 -6.12
N LEU A 122 -1.76 9.90 -5.84
CA LEU A 122 -1.80 8.71 -6.71
C LEU A 122 -2.93 8.79 -7.76
N GLY A 123 -3.79 9.81 -7.64
CA GLY A 123 -4.97 10.03 -8.47
C GLY A 123 -4.61 10.11 -9.93
N GLU A 124 -3.62 10.92 -10.32
CA GLU A 124 -3.21 11.06 -11.73
C GLU A 124 -2.68 9.75 -12.35
N LEU A 125 -2.06 8.89 -11.54
CA LEU A 125 -1.54 7.58 -11.95
C LEU A 125 -2.67 6.54 -12.12
N ALA A 126 -3.68 6.59 -11.24
CA ALA A 126 -4.85 5.71 -11.21
C ALA A 126 -6.06 6.23 -12.04
N ASN A 127 -6.03 7.49 -12.47
CA ASN A 127 -7.17 8.24 -13.05
C ASN A 127 -7.67 7.70 -14.39
N LYS A 128 -6.93 6.80 -15.05
CA LYS A 128 -7.47 6.09 -16.23
C LYS A 128 -8.54 5.04 -15.86
N TYR A 129 -8.57 4.56 -14.61
CA TYR A 129 -9.47 3.48 -14.19
C TYR A 129 -10.34 3.81 -12.95
N LYS A 130 -10.18 4.98 -12.31
CA LYS A 130 -11.01 5.45 -11.17
C LYS A 130 -11.10 4.47 -9.97
N THR A 131 -10.27 3.44 -9.92
CA THR A 131 -10.42 2.30 -8.99
C THR A 131 -9.45 2.33 -7.82
N GLY A 132 -8.43 3.20 -7.84
CA GLY A 132 -7.30 3.16 -6.91
C GLY A 132 -6.19 2.21 -7.36
N ILE A 133 -5.23 1.97 -6.46
CA ILE A 133 -4.11 1.04 -6.65
C ILE A 133 -4.19 -0.13 -5.66
N GLU A 134 -3.54 -1.23 -6.00
CA GLU A 134 -3.40 -2.44 -5.18
C GLU A 134 -1.93 -2.85 -5.05
N ILE A 135 -1.47 -2.99 -3.82
CA ILE A 135 -0.15 -3.57 -3.49
C ILE A 135 -0.38 -4.97 -2.96
N LYS A 136 0.26 -5.97 -3.55
CA LYS A 136 0.12 -7.37 -3.17
C LYS A 136 1.45 -7.90 -2.65
N PHE A 137 1.40 -8.52 -1.47
CA PHE A 137 2.53 -9.17 -0.82
C PHE A 137 2.41 -10.68 -1.04
N ARG A 138 3.33 -11.25 -1.82
CA ARG A 138 3.40 -12.68 -2.17
C ARG A 138 4.37 -13.44 -1.27
#